data_AF-A0A661V2Q7-F1
#
_entry.id   AF-A0A661V2Q7-F1
#
_cell.length_a   1.000
_cell.length_b   1.000
_cell.length_c   1.000
_cell.angle_alpha   90.00
_cell.angle_beta   90.00
_cell.angle_gamma   90.00
#
_symmetry.space_group_name_H-M   'P 1'
#
loop_
_entity.id
_entity.type
_entity.pdbx_description
1 polymer ?
#
loop_
_entity_poly.entity_id
_entity_poly.type
_entity_poly.pdbx_seq_one_letter_code
_entity_poly.pdbx_strand_id
1 'polypeptide(L)'
;MANQSNYIKLALPKGRLLPATANLLADVGLGFKGYTERTRQYRLQSKNLPYLTAKIFREKDIPIQVAIGNYDLGICGLDWIEELLVRYKASAVAKISALNYGGGYVYAAVSYKSGISNLDEFLARQRNWRIVSEYPNLAEAFALSVRMRRFRIFPVWGDAEVYPPEDAEIAILGARNRRQLERKGLLPLMKLLPTKAMIIASQKSLNNKDLASVLNCFASKLDNKEFSLSFEELGRKEGSIESLPHPELKKVRLALPDGHQLPPTTQLLKRVGLNLSHYSVEALDYHPSVDLDWLDIKVIRPQDMPLQVANGNFDLAITGRDWLLDHVYRFPSSPVVELLDLGFGKVKVVAATSQEMPVSTIEEVKQLLQKGKLSTLRVASEYVNISDKYLCDHHVSPYKLILTWGTSEAFLPEDADLLIDNTQTGRTMAEHNLKIIDTLCESTACLIGNKESIVSPDRKEEIDFLIQMMRGGLA
;
A
#
# COMPACT_ATOMS: atom_id res chain seq x y z
N MET A 1 2.75 -40.35 13.00
CA MET A 1 2.46 -38.91 13.06
C MET A 1 3.79 -38.19 13.27
N ALA A 2 4.39 -37.65 12.21
CA ALA A 2 5.64 -36.90 12.34
C ALA A 2 5.35 -35.57 13.07
N ASN A 3 6.19 -35.23 14.04
CA ASN A 3 6.04 -34.08 14.93
C ASN A 3 5.90 -32.78 14.12
N GLN A 4 4.69 -32.18 14.05
CA GLN A 4 4.48 -30.85 13.45
C GLN A 4 5.27 -29.74 14.17
N SER A 5 5.87 -30.02 15.33
CA SER A 5 6.63 -29.07 16.16
C SER A 5 7.97 -28.61 15.56
N ASN A 6 8.50 -29.26 14.52
CA ASN A 6 9.81 -28.93 13.94
C ASN A 6 9.79 -28.16 12.62
N TYR A 7 8.61 -27.87 12.04
CA TYR A 7 8.54 -27.09 10.80
C TYR A 7 8.72 -25.60 11.08
N ILE A 8 9.64 -24.97 10.34
CA ILE A 8 9.94 -23.54 10.42
C ILE A 8 9.43 -22.86 9.16
N LYS A 9 8.66 -21.79 9.34
CA LYS A 9 8.13 -20.95 8.25
C LYS A 9 8.88 -19.62 8.21
N LEU A 10 9.47 -19.32 7.06
CA LEU A 10 10.23 -18.09 6.82
C LEU A 10 9.49 -17.16 5.83
N ALA A 11 9.19 -15.94 6.25
CA ALA A 11 8.65 -14.90 5.38
C ALA A 11 9.78 -14.14 4.67
N LEU A 12 9.73 -14.08 3.34
CA LEU A 12 10.76 -13.46 2.49
C LEU A 12 10.20 -12.24 1.75
N PRO A 13 11.00 -11.18 1.54
CA PRO A 13 10.54 -9.95 0.91
C PRO A 13 10.47 -10.07 -0.62
N LYS A 14 9.45 -9.46 -1.22
CA LYS A 14 9.41 -9.11 -2.64
C LYS A 14 9.96 -7.70 -2.84
N GLY A 15 10.24 -7.32 -4.08
CA GLY A 15 10.60 -5.93 -4.42
C GLY A 15 12.06 -5.61 -4.12
N ARG A 16 12.34 -4.45 -3.51
CA ARG A 16 13.69 -3.86 -3.45
C ARG A 16 14.73 -4.75 -2.75
N LEU A 17 14.30 -5.54 -1.76
CA LEU A 17 15.18 -6.38 -0.96
C LEU A 17 15.38 -7.78 -1.56
N LEU A 18 14.57 -8.17 -2.56
CA LEU A 18 14.59 -9.52 -3.12
C LEU A 18 15.97 -9.90 -3.67
N PRO A 19 16.66 -9.11 -4.52
CA PRO A 19 17.92 -9.54 -5.12
C PRO A 19 19.01 -9.78 -4.07
N ALA A 20 19.15 -8.86 -3.11
CA ALA A 20 20.12 -8.99 -2.04
C ALA A 20 19.79 -10.14 -1.08
N THR A 21 18.50 -10.35 -0.79
CA THR A 21 18.05 -11.48 0.03
C THR A 21 18.31 -12.80 -0.69
N ALA A 22 18.09 -12.88 -2.01
CA ALA A 22 18.35 -14.09 -2.78
C ALA A 22 19.84 -14.46 -2.76
N ASN A 23 20.73 -13.48 -2.93
CA ASN A 23 22.16 -13.68 -2.81
C ASN A 23 22.54 -14.14 -1.40
N LEU A 24 22.00 -13.51 -0.35
CA LEU A 24 22.24 -13.94 1.02
C LEU A 24 21.82 -15.39 1.25
N LEU A 25 20.60 -15.77 0.84
CA LEU A 25 20.08 -17.13 1.02
C LEU A 25 20.88 -18.19 0.26
N ALA A 26 21.45 -17.83 -0.90
CA ALA A 26 22.38 -18.67 -1.65
C ALA A 26 23.71 -18.83 -0.90
N ASP A 27 24.30 -17.73 -0.42
CA ASP A 27 25.56 -17.71 0.33
C ASP A 27 25.48 -18.53 1.63
N VAL A 28 24.38 -18.41 2.38
CA VAL A 28 24.18 -19.15 3.63
C VAL A 28 23.76 -20.61 3.41
N GLY A 29 23.58 -21.01 2.15
CA GLY A 29 23.28 -22.39 1.79
C GLY A 29 21.89 -22.86 2.24
N LEU A 30 20.87 -21.99 2.28
CA LEU A 30 19.51 -22.41 2.62
C LEU A 30 18.78 -23.11 1.46
N GLY A 31 19.31 -23.04 0.23
CA GLY A 31 18.91 -23.93 -0.86
C GLY A 31 17.48 -23.76 -1.39
N PHE A 32 16.89 -22.56 -1.29
CA PHE A 32 15.61 -22.24 -1.93
C PHE A 32 15.80 -22.11 -3.45
N LYS A 33 15.11 -22.95 -4.22
CA LYS A 33 15.06 -22.81 -5.69
C LYS A 33 13.89 -21.91 -6.08
N GLY A 34 14.11 -21.05 -7.06
CA GLY A 34 13.04 -20.24 -7.63
C GLY A 34 12.68 -19.01 -6.79
N TYR A 35 13.56 -18.50 -5.92
CA TYR A 35 13.41 -17.16 -5.34
C TYR A 35 14.13 -16.13 -6.22
N THR A 36 13.40 -15.59 -7.20
CA THR A 36 13.92 -14.67 -8.22
C THR A 36 12.90 -13.58 -8.54
N GLU A 37 13.31 -12.52 -9.24
CA GLU A 37 12.39 -11.43 -9.61
C GLU A 37 11.25 -11.89 -10.54
N ARG A 38 11.44 -12.98 -11.28
CA ARG A 38 10.45 -13.53 -12.22
C ARG A 38 9.58 -14.63 -11.62
N THR A 39 9.72 -14.88 -10.33
CA THR A 39 9.05 -16.00 -9.67
C THR A 39 7.55 -15.80 -9.63
N ARG A 40 6.81 -16.76 -10.19
CA ARG A 40 5.36 -16.89 -10.06
C ARG A 40 4.94 -17.79 -8.89
N GLN A 41 5.88 -18.54 -8.32
CA GLN A 41 5.64 -19.43 -7.19
C GLN A 41 5.92 -18.69 -5.87
N TYR A 42 4.86 -18.41 -5.12
CA TYR A 42 5.00 -17.70 -3.85
C TYR A 42 5.53 -18.57 -2.71
N ARG A 43 5.54 -19.90 -2.89
CA ARG A 43 5.98 -20.89 -1.90
C ARG A 43 7.28 -21.55 -2.33
N LEU A 44 8.19 -21.71 -1.39
CA LEU A 44 9.50 -22.27 -1.59
C LEU A 44 9.79 -23.29 -0.49
N GLN A 45 10.41 -24.40 -0.87
CA GLN A 45 10.91 -25.37 0.09
C GLN A 45 12.44 -25.40 0.03
N SER A 46 13.07 -25.42 1.20
CA SER A 46 14.51 -25.58 1.29
C SER A 46 14.90 -27.00 0.91
N LYS A 47 15.91 -27.14 0.04
CA LYS A 47 16.50 -28.45 -0.26
C LYS A 47 17.42 -28.97 0.84
N ASN A 48 18.07 -28.05 1.54
CA ASN A 48 19.11 -28.39 2.51
C ASN A 48 18.50 -28.60 3.91
N LEU A 49 17.37 -27.95 4.21
CA LEU A 49 16.62 -28.09 5.45
C LEU A 49 15.17 -28.48 5.11
N PRO A 50 14.82 -29.78 5.03
CA PRO A 50 13.49 -30.22 4.60
C PRO A 50 12.32 -29.71 5.45
N TYR A 51 12.60 -29.33 6.71
CA TYR A 51 11.64 -28.76 7.66
C TYR A 51 11.46 -27.24 7.51
N LEU A 52 12.24 -26.58 6.65
CA LEU A 52 12.16 -25.14 6.38
C LEU A 52 11.38 -24.87 5.10
N THR A 53 10.29 -24.12 5.24
CA THR A 53 9.53 -23.56 4.12
C THR A 53 9.64 -22.05 4.15
N ALA A 54 9.54 -21.44 2.97
CA ALA A 54 9.49 -20.00 2.85
C ALA A 54 8.34 -19.54 1.96
N LYS A 55 7.85 -18.34 2.23
CA LYS A 55 6.86 -17.68 1.40
C LYS A 55 7.25 -16.23 1.13
N ILE A 56 6.98 -15.78 -0.09
CA ILE A 56 7.30 -14.43 -0.56
C ILE A 56 6.11 -13.50 -0.28
N PHE A 57 6.38 -12.36 0.36
CA PHE A 57 5.39 -11.32 0.72
C PHE A 57 5.85 -9.93 0.29
N ARG A 58 4.94 -8.95 0.22
CA ARG A 58 5.39 -7.55 0.23
C ARG A 58 6.01 -7.24 1.59
N GLU A 59 7.01 -6.36 1.62
CA GLU A 59 7.81 -6.11 2.84
C GLU A 59 6.93 -5.70 4.05
N LYS A 60 5.89 -4.90 3.82
CA LYS A 60 4.97 -4.43 4.86
C LYS A 60 4.08 -5.52 5.48
N ASP A 61 3.85 -6.63 4.78
CA ASP A 61 3.09 -7.77 5.32
C ASP A 61 3.91 -8.59 6.31
N ILE A 62 5.24 -8.64 6.14
CA ILE A 62 6.11 -9.58 6.86
C ILE A 62 6.08 -9.37 8.38
N PRO A 63 6.25 -8.14 8.92
CA PRO A 63 6.14 -7.90 10.35
C PRO A 63 4.80 -8.34 10.92
N ILE A 64 3.70 -8.12 10.18
CA ILE A 64 2.33 -8.48 10.61
C ILE A 64 2.20 -10.00 10.68
N GLN A 65 2.64 -10.71 9.64
CA GLN A 65 2.56 -12.17 9.56
C GLN A 65 3.40 -12.87 10.65
N VAL A 66 4.54 -12.29 11.01
CA VAL A 66 5.38 -12.77 12.12
C VAL A 66 4.75 -12.42 13.47
N ALA A 67 4.17 -11.22 13.63
CA ALA A 67 3.52 -10.78 14.86
C ALA A 67 2.33 -11.65 15.26
N ILE A 68 1.50 -12.02 14.29
CA ILE A 68 0.33 -12.89 14.52
C ILE A 68 0.72 -14.37 14.69
N GLY A 69 1.99 -14.73 14.42
CA GLY A 69 2.52 -16.08 14.56
C GLY A 69 2.19 -17.03 13.40
N ASN A 70 1.82 -16.51 12.23
CA ASN A 70 1.67 -17.32 11.02
C ASN A 70 3.04 -17.80 10.50
N TYR A 71 4.08 -16.99 10.72
CA TYR A 71 5.47 -17.25 10.35
C TYR A 71 6.37 -17.17 11.58
N ASP A 72 7.39 -18.04 11.60
CA ASP A 72 8.33 -18.14 12.71
C ASP A 72 9.44 -17.10 12.59
N LEU A 73 9.91 -16.89 11.36
CA LEU A 73 10.98 -15.96 11.00
C LEU A 73 10.53 -15.09 9.82
N GLY A 74 11.12 -13.90 9.69
CA GLY A 74 10.91 -13.03 8.55
C GLY A 74 12.13 -12.18 8.21
N ILE A 75 12.29 -11.84 6.93
CA ILE A 75 13.28 -10.85 6.47
C ILE A 75 12.53 -9.64 5.90
N CYS A 76 12.71 -8.47 6.48
CA CYS A 76 12.05 -7.24 6.01
C CYS A 76 12.86 -5.99 6.38
N GLY A 77 12.47 -4.84 5.86
CA GLY A 77 13.07 -3.56 6.24
C GLY A 77 12.71 -3.14 7.66
N LEU A 78 13.66 -2.53 8.38
CA LEU A 78 13.45 -1.96 9.71
C LEU A 78 12.30 -0.95 9.74
N ASP A 79 12.10 -0.22 8.66
CA ASP A 79 11.00 0.72 8.47
C ASP A 79 9.62 0.10 8.66
N TRP A 80 9.38 -1.08 8.09
CA TRP A 80 8.11 -1.77 8.27
C TRP A 80 7.95 -2.40 9.65
N ILE A 81 9.07 -2.76 10.29
CA ILE A 81 9.05 -3.26 11.67
C ILE A 81 8.65 -2.12 12.61
N GLU A 82 9.27 -0.94 12.50
CA GLU A 82 8.95 0.20 13.36
C GLU A 82 7.57 0.78 13.06
N GLU A 83 7.13 0.80 11.79
CA GLU A 83 5.77 1.18 11.42
C GLU A 83 4.72 0.35 12.18
N LEU A 84 4.97 -0.95 12.38
CA LEU A 84 4.12 -1.80 13.22
C LEU A 84 4.29 -1.49 14.72
N LEU A 85 5.54 -1.49 15.21
CA LEU A 85 5.82 -1.45 16.65
C LEU A 85 5.53 -0.10 17.32
N VAL A 86 5.60 1.01 16.57
CA VAL A 86 5.27 2.34 17.10
C VAL A 86 3.81 2.40 17.57
N ARG A 87 2.90 1.78 16.80
CA ARG A 87 1.48 1.69 17.15
C ARG A 87 1.18 0.52 18.07
N TYR A 88 1.77 -0.64 17.80
CA TYR A 88 1.49 -1.89 18.51
C TYR A 88 2.73 -2.37 19.28
N LYS A 89 3.08 -1.65 20.34
CA LYS A 89 4.27 -1.91 21.17
C LYS A 89 4.30 -3.31 21.80
N ALA A 90 3.13 -3.89 22.04
CA ALA A 90 2.99 -5.24 22.59
C ALA A 90 2.94 -6.34 21.51
N SER A 91 3.21 -6.01 20.24
CA SER A 91 3.30 -7.00 19.16
C SER A 91 4.35 -8.06 19.49
N ALA A 92 4.04 -9.32 19.21
CA ALA A 92 4.92 -10.45 19.49
C ALA A 92 6.02 -10.64 18.42
N VAL A 93 6.73 -9.56 18.06
CA VAL A 93 7.83 -9.58 17.09
C VAL A 93 9.15 -9.20 17.77
N ALA A 94 10.14 -10.08 17.68
CA ALA A 94 11.49 -9.83 18.13
C ALA A 94 12.39 -9.44 16.95
N LYS A 95 13.16 -8.36 17.10
CA LYS A 95 14.25 -8.00 16.18
C LYS A 95 15.45 -8.87 16.51
N ILE A 96 15.83 -9.77 15.60
CA ILE A 96 16.95 -10.70 15.84
C ILE A 96 18.28 -10.04 15.51
N SER A 97 18.42 -9.54 14.27
CA SER A 97 19.66 -8.91 13.83
C SER A 97 19.46 -8.13 12.55
N ALA A 98 20.28 -7.10 12.35
CA ALA A 98 20.44 -6.45 11.07
C ALA A 98 21.22 -7.33 10.09
N LEU A 99 20.88 -7.18 8.82
CA LEU A 99 21.59 -7.74 7.68
C LEU A 99 22.39 -6.62 7.00
N ASN A 100 23.54 -6.97 6.44
CA ASN A 100 24.48 -6.03 5.81
C ASN A 100 24.01 -5.50 4.43
N TYR A 101 22.70 -5.35 4.23
CA TYR A 101 22.09 -4.77 3.02
C TYR A 101 20.76 -4.06 3.36
N GLY A 102 20.10 -3.52 2.34
CA GLY A 102 18.88 -2.71 2.52
C GLY A 102 19.21 -1.23 2.78
N GLY A 103 19.96 -0.60 1.88
CA GLY A 103 20.33 0.80 2.03
C GLY A 103 19.15 1.76 1.88
N GLY A 104 19.15 2.83 2.69
CA GLY A 104 18.19 3.91 2.62
C GLY A 104 17.75 4.39 4.00
N TYR A 105 16.88 5.40 3.99
CA TYR A 105 16.22 5.93 5.17
C TYR A 105 14.77 6.28 4.84
N VAL A 106 13.92 6.27 5.87
CA VAL A 106 12.67 7.01 5.86
C VAL A 106 13.00 8.47 6.15
N TYR A 107 12.52 9.36 5.30
CA TYR A 107 12.75 10.80 5.40
C TYR A 107 11.45 11.53 5.64
N ALA A 108 11.53 12.63 6.38
CA ALA A 108 10.56 13.70 6.30
C ALA A 108 11.05 14.71 5.26
N ALA A 109 10.28 14.91 4.19
CA ALA A 109 10.69 15.71 3.05
C ALA A 109 9.59 16.68 2.59
N VAL A 110 10.00 17.85 2.14
CA VAL A 110 9.11 18.91 1.63
C VAL A 110 9.43 19.17 0.16
N SER A 111 8.51 19.78 -0.59
CA SER A 111 8.82 20.20 -1.96
C SER A 111 9.83 21.34 -2.00
N TYR A 112 10.71 21.38 -3.01
CA TYR A 112 11.59 22.54 -3.25
C TYR A 112 10.79 23.83 -3.47
N LYS A 113 9.55 23.73 -3.98
CA LYS A 113 8.64 24.86 -4.22
C LYS A 113 8.07 25.46 -2.93
N SER A 114 8.22 24.78 -1.78
CA SER A 114 7.69 25.27 -0.50
C SER A 114 8.43 26.50 0.04
N GLY A 115 9.65 26.74 -0.45
CA GLY A 115 10.58 27.73 0.09
C GLY A 115 11.11 27.37 1.48
N ILE A 116 10.76 26.20 2.03
CA ILE A 116 11.18 25.75 3.36
C ILE A 116 12.53 25.05 3.26
N SER A 117 13.48 25.47 4.10
CA SER A 117 14.86 25.00 4.03
C SER A 117 15.31 24.14 5.21
N ASN A 118 14.63 24.24 6.36
CA ASN A 118 14.95 23.52 7.59
C ASN A 118 13.70 23.32 8.46
N LEU A 119 13.83 22.54 9.54
CA LEU A 119 12.71 22.19 10.40
C LEU A 119 12.18 23.38 11.23
N ASP A 120 13.06 24.23 11.76
CA ASP A 120 12.63 25.39 12.54
C ASP A 120 11.79 26.35 11.70
N GLU A 121 12.22 26.63 10.47
CA GLU A 121 11.47 27.43 9.50
C GLU A 121 10.13 26.76 9.15
N PHE A 122 10.13 25.43 8.98
CA PHE A 122 8.91 24.66 8.77
C PHE A 122 7.94 24.89 9.94
N LEU A 123 8.35 24.56 11.17
CA LEU A 123 7.50 24.61 12.37
C LEU A 123 7.06 26.03 12.72
N ALA A 124 7.89 27.04 12.45
CA ALA A 124 7.58 28.45 12.69
C ALA A 124 6.38 28.96 11.89
N ARG A 125 6.06 28.35 10.74
CA ARG A 125 4.90 28.76 9.93
C ARG A 125 3.55 28.49 10.62
N GLN A 126 3.51 27.72 11.72
CA GLN A 126 2.32 27.45 12.56
C GLN A 126 1.02 27.21 11.78
N ARG A 127 1.05 26.30 10.81
CA ARG A 127 -0.10 25.94 9.98
C ARG A 127 -0.80 24.67 10.48
N ASN A 128 -2.00 24.43 9.97
CA ASN A 128 -2.62 23.10 10.02
C ASN A 128 -1.86 22.20 9.02
N TRP A 129 -0.90 21.42 9.50
CA TRP A 129 -0.03 20.61 8.65
C TRP A 129 -0.77 19.42 8.01
N ARG A 130 -0.56 19.21 6.73
CA ARG A 130 -0.99 18.04 5.97
C ARG A 130 0.24 17.18 5.70
N ILE A 131 0.23 16.00 6.28
CA ILE A 131 1.32 15.02 6.19
C ILE A 131 0.84 13.89 5.29
N VAL A 132 1.50 13.66 4.17
CA VAL A 132 1.26 12.45 3.37
C VAL A 132 2.25 11.37 3.77
N SER A 133 1.83 10.10 3.86
CA SER A 133 2.77 9.03 4.18
C SER A 133 2.33 7.63 3.76
N GLU A 134 3.31 6.84 3.32
CA GLU A 134 3.21 5.37 3.24
C GLU A 134 3.32 4.68 4.61
N TYR A 135 3.76 5.43 5.63
CA TYR A 135 4.06 5.01 7.00
C TYR A 135 3.25 5.87 8.00
N PRO A 136 1.91 5.71 8.05
CA PRO A 136 1.06 6.58 8.85
C PRO A 136 1.42 6.59 10.35
N ASN A 137 1.86 5.46 10.91
CA ASN A 137 2.23 5.42 12.33
C ASN A 137 3.58 6.12 12.58
N LEU A 138 4.56 5.97 11.68
CA LEU A 138 5.81 6.73 11.75
C LEU A 138 5.58 8.23 11.52
N ALA A 139 4.66 8.61 10.64
CA ALA A 139 4.28 9.99 10.42
C ALA A 139 3.68 10.64 11.67
N GLU A 140 2.82 9.91 12.39
CA GLU A 140 2.28 10.36 13.67
C GLU A 140 3.38 10.50 14.73
N ALA A 141 4.25 9.50 14.86
CA ALA A 141 5.37 9.58 15.80
C ALA A 141 6.31 10.75 15.50
N PHE A 142 6.58 11.04 14.24
CA PHE A 142 7.34 12.21 13.82
C PHE A 142 6.62 13.53 14.17
N ALA A 143 5.33 13.65 13.85
CA ALA A 143 4.58 14.87 14.16
C ALA A 143 4.54 15.15 15.67
N LEU A 144 4.42 14.10 16.49
CA LEU A 144 4.46 14.20 17.94
C LEU A 144 5.87 14.54 18.46
N SER A 145 6.93 13.95 17.89
CA SER A 145 8.30 14.18 18.35
C SER A 145 8.76 15.62 18.14
N VAL A 146 8.34 16.24 17.03
CA VAL A 146 8.60 17.65 16.71
C VAL A 146 7.53 18.61 17.26
N ARG A 147 6.62 18.11 18.10
CA ARG A 147 5.58 18.89 18.81
C ARG A 147 4.66 19.69 17.86
N MET A 148 4.29 19.11 16.72
CA MET A 148 3.32 19.73 15.80
C MET A 148 1.97 19.91 16.50
N ARG A 149 1.51 21.16 16.63
CA ARG A 149 0.27 21.48 17.34
C ARG A 149 -1.00 21.01 16.63
N ARG A 150 -1.02 21.12 15.29
CA ARG A 150 -2.18 20.78 14.45
C ARG A 150 -1.69 20.12 13.18
N PHE A 151 -2.02 18.85 13.00
CA PHE A 151 -1.67 18.10 11.82
C PHE A 151 -2.78 17.12 11.42
N ARG A 152 -2.82 16.76 10.14
CA ARG A 152 -3.65 15.71 9.55
C ARG A 152 -2.73 14.79 8.76
N ILE A 153 -2.90 13.48 8.94
CA ILE A 153 -2.13 12.47 8.21
C ILE A 153 -3.03 11.88 7.13
N PHE A 154 -2.54 11.92 5.90
CA PHE A 154 -3.14 11.31 4.72
C PHE A 154 -2.34 10.05 4.40
N PRO A 155 -2.80 8.87 4.83
CA PRO A 155 -2.16 7.62 4.45
C PRO A 155 -2.31 7.40 2.95
N VAL A 156 -1.25 6.95 2.30
CA VAL A 156 -1.28 6.60 0.87
C VAL A 156 -0.70 5.21 0.65
N TRP A 157 -1.17 4.54 -0.40
CA TRP A 157 -0.70 3.19 -0.75
C TRP A 157 0.72 3.17 -1.33
N GLY A 158 1.22 4.32 -1.79
CA GLY A 158 2.55 4.54 -2.35
C GLY A 158 2.68 5.95 -2.92
N ASP A 159 3.83 6.23 -3.56
CA ASP A 159 4.07 7.42 -4.37
C ASP A 159 3.78 8.74 -3.63
N ALA A 160 4.11 8.77 -2.32
CA ALA A 160 3.88 9.93 -1.45
C ALA A 160 4.58 11.21 -1.94
N GLU A 161 5.61 11.09 -2.79
CA GLU A 161 6.29 12.25 -3.38
C GLU A 161 5.42 13.13 -4.29
N VAL A 162 4.29 12.63 -4.79
CA VAL A 162 3.45 13.32 -5.78
C VAL A 162 2.57 14.41 -5.15
N TYR A 163 2.39 14.36 -3.83
CA TYR A 163 1.44 15.22 -3.13
C TYR A 163 2.00 16.60 -2.73
N PRO A 164 3.26 16.74 -2.29
CA PRO A 164 3.79 18.07 -1.95
C PRO A 164 4.17 18.93 -3.16
N PRO A 165 3.92 20.26 -3.10
CA PRO A 165 3.37 21.03 -1.98
C PRO A 165 1.84 21.19 -1.99
N GLU A 166 1.15 20.82 -3.07
CA GLU A 166 -0.25 21.23 -3.30
C GLU A 166 -1.20 20.56 -2.31
N ASP A 167 -1.01 19.25 -2.09
CA ASP A 167 -1.91 18.40 -1.30
C ASP A 167 -1.41 18.12 0.11
N ALA A 168 -0.09 18.23 0.30
CA ALA A 168 0.57 18.02 1.57
C ALA A 168 1.77 18.95 1.72
N GLU A 169 2.01 19.47 2.92
CA GLU A 169 3.22 20.27 3.17
C GLU A 169 4.46 19.36 3.31
N ILE A 170 4.27 18.14 3.79
CA ILE A 170 5.36 17.21 4.07
C ILE A 170 4.98 15.77 3.69
N ALA A 171 5.95 15.06 3.13
CA ALA A 171 5.86 13.65 2.83
C ALA A 171 6.81 12.85 3.73
N ILE A 172 6.29 11.79 4.34
CA ILE A 172 7.09 10.78 5.05
C ILE A 172 7.20 9.54 4.16
N LEU A 173 8.37 9.33 3.55
CA LEU A 173 8.59 8.28 2.56
C LEU A 173 10.00 7.66 2.62
N GLY A 174 10.13 6.45 2.10
CA GLY A 174 11.40 5.73 2.00
C GLY A 174 12.21 6.16 0.77
N ALA A 175 13.51 6.41 0.95
CA ALA A 175 14.43 6.66 -0.16
C ALA A 175 15.82 6.05 0.09
N ARG A 176 16.50 5.64 -0.98
CA ARG A 176 17.86 5.08 -0.93
C ARG A 176 18.88 6.13 -0.48
N ASN A 177 18.70 7.37 -0.91
CA ASN A 177 19.57 8.50 -0.57
C ASN A 177 18.88 9.83 -0.89
N ARG A 178 19.47 10.92 -0.40
CA ARG A 178 19.02 12.30 -0.65
C ARG A 178 18.87 12.64 -2.15
N ARG A 179 19.78 12.17 -3.01
CA ARG A 179 19.70 12.42 -4.47
C ARG A 179 18.45 11.84 -5.11
N GLN A 180 17.92 10.73 -4.60
CA GLN A 180 16.67 10.16 -5.10
C GLN A 180 15.48 11.07 -4.80
N LEU A 181 15.42 11.67 -3.61
CA LEU A 181 14.39 12.63 -3.24
C LEU A 181 14.51 13.92 -4.06
N GLU A 182 15.72 14.43 -4.24
CA GLU A 182 15.98 15.64 -5.04
C GLU A 182 15.50 15.47 -6.49
N ARG A 183 15.70 14.29 -7.11
CA ARG A 183 15.14 13.98 -8.44
C ARG A 183 13.62 13.93 -8.48
N LYS A 184 12.98 13.60 -7.36
CA LYS A 184 11.52 13.63 -7.18
C LYS A 184 11.01 15.03 -6.81
N GLY A 185 11.89 16.05 -6.81
CA GLY A 185 11.49 17.40 -6.45
C GLY A 185 11.32 17.63 -4.94
N LEU A 186 11.90 16.78 -4.10
CA LEU A 186 11.80 16.87 -2.65
C LEU A 186 13.14 17.21 -1.99
N LEU A 187 13.05 18.03 -0.96
CA LEU A 187 14.14 18.36 -0.05
C LEU A 187 13.92 17.59 1.27
N PRO A 188 14.83 16.68 1.67
CA PRO A 188 14.73 16.02 2.97
C PRO A 188 15.10 16.99 4.09
N LEU A 189 14.20 17.15 5.06
CA LEU A 189 14.42 17.93 6.28
C LEU A 189 15.03 17.07 7.39
N MET A 190 14.62 15.81 7.47
CA MET A 190 15.00 14.91 8.57
C MET A 190 15.10 13.46 8.10
N LYS A 191 16.06 12.72 8.66
CA LYS A 191 16.06 11.25 8.63
C LYS A 191 15.34 10.75 9.88
N LEU A 192 14.41 9.83 9.70
CA LEU A 192 13.63 9.26 10.81
C LEU A 192 14.17 7.89 11.24
N LEU A 193 14.57 7.07 10.26
CA LEU A 193 14.94 5.68 10.50
C LEU A 193 15.66 5.08 9.27
N PRO A 194 16.67 4.23 9.43
CA PRO A 194 17.25 3.48 8.31
C PRO A 194 16.29 2.38 7.80
N THR A 195 16.33 2.09 6.50
CA THR A 195 15.50 1.02 5.87
C THR A 195 16.24 -0.31 5.71
N LYS A 196 17.19 -0.57 6.63
CA LYS A 196 18.07 -1.76 6.65
C LYS A 196 17.26 -3.05 6.74
N ALA A 197 17.70 -4.08 6.02
CA ALA A 197 17.10 -5.39 6.12
C ALA A 197 17.41 -6.01 7.49
N MET A 198 16.41 -6.64 8.09
CA MET A 198 16.46 -7.24 9.43
C MET A 198 15.88 -8.65 9.37
N ILE A 199 16.46 -9.57 10.16
CA ILE A 199 15.78 -10.80 10.54
C ILE A 199 14.91 -10.50 11.76
N ILE A 200 13.65 -10.91 11.69
CA ILE A 200 12.71 -10.89 12.81
C ILE A 200 12.22 -12.29 13.12
N ALA A 201 11.75 -12.50 14.35
CA ALA A 201 11.14 -13.74 14.77
C ALA A 201 9.86 -13.50 15.56
N SER A 202 8.94 -14.47 15.50
CA SER A 202 7.78 -14.47 16.40
C SER A 202 8.25 -14.77 17.81
N GLN A 203 7.84 -13.97 18.80
CA GLN A 203 8.18 -14.22 20.20
C GLN A 203 7.63 -15.58 20.66
N LYS A 204 6.46 -15.98 20.14
CA LYS A 204 5.89 -17.29 20.41
C LYS A 204 6.77 -18.41 19.85
N SER A 205 7.29 -18.25 18.64
CA SER A 205 8.14 -19.26 18.01
C SER A 205 9.51 -19.35 18.69
N LEU A 206 10.10 -18.23 19.09
CA LEU A 206 11.35 -18.21 19.88
C LEU A 206 11.21 -18.99 21.19
N ASN A 207 10.06 -18.91 21.85
CA ASN A 207 9.83 -19.58 23.13
C ASN A 207 9.50 -21.08 22.98
N ASN A 208 9.00 -21.51 21.82
CA ASN A 208 8.40 -22.84 21.65
C ASN A 208 9.08 -23.72 20.61
N LYS A 209 9.99 -23.18 19.78
CA LYS A 209 10.67 -23.90 18.70
C LYS A 209 12.17 -23.67 18.75
N ASP A 210 12.93 -24.66 18.30
CA ASP A 210 14.36 -24.49 18.06
C ASP A 210 14.58 -23.80 16.70
N LEU A 211 14.83 -22.48 16.74
CA LEU A 211 15.16 -21.68 15.56
C LEU A 211 16.67 -21.55 15.34
N ALA A 212 17.51 -22.11 16.23
CA ALA A 212 18.95 -21.91 16.19
C ALA A 212 19.56 -22.49 14.92
N SER A 213 19.05 -23.63 14.45
CA SER A 213 19.50 -24.28 13.22
C SER A 213 19.45 -23.36 12.00
N VAL A 214 18.39 -22.57 11.85
CA VAL A 214 18.23 -21.61 10.75
C VAL A 214 18.97 -20.30 11.02
N LEU A 215 18.90 -19.79 12.25
CA LEU A 215 19.58 -18.53 12.62
C LEU A 215 21.11 -18.65 12.53
N ASN A 216 21.67 -19.80 12.89
CA ASN A 216 23.11 -20.06 12.80
C ASN A 216 23.63 -20.02 11.36
N CYS A 217 22.80 -20.31 10.35
CA CYS A 217 23.18 -20.13 8.95
C CYS A 217 23.53 -18.65 8.65
N PHE A 218 22.89 -17.71 9.36
CA PHE A 218 23.13 -16.29 9.17
C PHE A 218 24.25 -15.72 10.05
N ALA A 219 24.75 -16.46 11.04
CA ALA A 219 25.65 -15.96 12.08
C ALA A 219 26.88 -15.20 11.54
N SER A 220 27.47 -15.67 10.43
CA SER A 220 28.63 -15.04 9.79
C SER A 220 28.31 -13.75 9.01
N LYS A 221 27.03 -13.40 8.88
CA LYS A 221 26.52 -12.28 8.07
C LYS A 221 25.76 -11.24 8.90
N LEU A 222 25.63 -11.45 10.22
CA LEU A 222 24.91 -10.58 11.14
C LEU A 222 25.72 -9.32 11.49
N ASP A 223 25.02 -8.19 11.62
CA ASP A 223 25.55 -6.92 12.16
C ASP A 223 24.90 -6.68 13.53
N ASN A 224 25.71 -6.65 14.60
CA ASN A 224 25.24 -6.48 15.98
C ASN A 224 24.85 -5.03 16.32
N LYS A 225 24.76 -4.14 15.33
CA LYS A 225 24.32 -2.76 15.57
C LYS A 225 22.83 -2.73 15.91
N GLU A 226 22.51 -2.18 17.07
CA GLU A 226 21.15 -1.80 17.40
C GLU A 226 20.77 -0.53 16.62
N PHE A 227 19.58 -0.56 16.01
CA PHE A 227 19.00 0.59 15.33
C PHE A 227 17.74 0.99 16.07
N SER A 228 17.67 2.25 16.49
CA SER A 228 16.49 2.86 17.07
C SER A 228 15.99 4.01 16.18
N LEU A 229 14.70 4.35 16.34
CA LEU A 229 14.16 5.60 15.81
C LEU A 229 15.06 6.76 16.26
N SER A 230 15.54 7.52 15.29
CA SER A 230 16.44 8.65 15.50
C SER A 230 16.03 9.75 14.54
N PHE A 231 15.73 10.91 15.11
CA PHE A 231 15.29 12.09 14.38
C PHE A 231 16.51 12.97 14.14
N GLU A 232 17.21 12.74 13.04
CA GLU A 232 18.40 13.50 12.67
C GLU A 232 18.04 14.60 11.67
N GLU A 233 18.15 15.86 12.09
CA GLU A 233 18.00 17.00 11.19
C GLU A 233 19.09 17.01 10.14
N LEU A 234 18.69 17.31 8.90
CA LEU A 234 19.61 17.46 7.79
C LEU A 234 19.83 18.94 7.51
N GLY A 235 21.01 19.44 7.90
CA GLY A 235 21.48 20.77 7.51
C GLY A 235 21.57 20.93 5.97
N ARG A 236 21.39 22.16 5.49
CA ARG A 236 21.51 22.51 4.07
C ARG A 236 22.98 22.49 3.63
N LYS A 237 23.25 22.13 2.38
CA LYS A 237 24.40 22.65 1.64
C LYS A 237 23.94 23.92 0.92
N GLU A 238 24.72 24.99 1.02
CA GLU A 238 24.44 26.27 0.38
C GLU A 238 24.24 26.09 -1.12
N GLY A 239 23.09 26.58 -1.61
CA GLY A 239 22.65 26.53 -2.99
C GLY A 239 21.32 27.24 -3.07
N SER A 240 21.33 28.46 -3.62
CA SER A 240 20.13 29.27 -3.85
C SER A 240 19.25 28.58 -4.89
N ILE A 241 18.11 28.05 -4.46
CA ILE A 241 17.03 27.66 -5.36
C ILE A 241 16.10 28.86 -5.41
N GLU A 242 15.96 29.47 -6.58
CA GLU A 242 14.95 30.50 -6.81
C GLU A 242 13.59 29.95 -6.40
N SER A 243 12.87 30.70 -5.56
CA SER A 243 11.50 30.39 -5.22
C SER A 243 10.66 30.41 -6.49
N LEU A 244 10.43 29.25 -7.09
CA LEU A 244 9.41 29.12 -8.12
C LEU A 244 8.07 29.56 -7.49
N PRO A 245 7.29 30.41 -8.18
CA PRO A 245 6.03 30.89 -7.64
C PRO A 245 5.17 29.70 -7.21
N HIS A 246 4.47 29.84 -6.08
CA HIS A 246 3.44 28.88 -5.69
C HIS A 246 2.50 28.70 -6.89
N PRO A 247 2.23 27.47 -7.35
CA PRO A 247 1.31 27.29 -8.46
C PRO A 247 -0.02 27.94 -8.08
N GLU A 248 -0.54 28.80 -8.95
CA GLU A 248 -1.89 29.34 -8.78
C GLU A 248 -2.83 28.15 -8.65
N LEU A 249 -3.61 28.12 -7.57
CA LEU A 249 -4.62 27.10 -7.37
C LEU A 249 -5.65 27.25 -8.48
N LYS A 250 -5.58 26.34 -9.46
CA LYS A 250 -6.57 26.27 -10.52
C LYS A 250 -7.95 25.95 -9.92
N LYS A 251 -9.00 26.34 -10.65
CA LYS A 251 -10.38 26.33 -10.18
C LYS A 251 -10.88 24.93 -9.83
N VAL A 252 -10.50 23.91 -10.62
CA VAL A 252 -10.90 22.51 -10.46
C VAL A 252 -9.68 21.61 -10.47
N ARG A 253 -9.66 20.62 -9.56
CA ARG A 253 -8.59 19.62 -9.44
C ARG A 253 -9.11 18.22 -9.75
N LEU A 254 -8.55 17.57 -10.76
CA LEU A 254 -8.92 16.24 -11.24
C LEU A 254 -7.80 15.23 -11.00
N ALA A 255 -8.10 14.17 -10.24
CA ALA A 255 -7.21 13.03 -10.10
C ALA A 255 -7.42 11.98 -11.21
N LEU A 256 -6.34 11.54 -11.84
CA LEU A 256 -6.34 10.49 -12.86
C LEU A 256 -5.60 9.23 -12.39
N PRO A 257 -6.01 8.03 -12.85
CA PRO A 257 -5.49 6.79 -12.31
C PRO A 257 -4.22 6.35 -12.99
N ASP A 258 -3.27 5.86 -12.21
CA ASP A 258 -2.12 5.12 -12.72
C ASP A 258 -2.47 3.65 -13.06
N GLY A 259 -1.44 2.89 -13.46
CA GLY A 259 -1.55 1.44 -13.62
C GLY A 259 -2.51 1.01 -14.73
N HIS A 260 -3.31 -0.02 -14.45
CA HIS A 260 -4.14 -0.69 -15.48
C HIS A 260 -5.30 0.16 -16.00
N GLN A 261 -5.73 1.19 -15.26
CA GLN A 261 -6.79 2.10 -15.69
C GLN A 261 -6.27 3.27 -16.53
N LEU A 262 -4.94 3.50 -16.56
CA LEU A 262 -4.35 4.58 -17.33
C LEU A 262 -4.64 4.47 -18.84
N PRO A 263 -4.42 3.33 -19.53
CA PRO A 263 -4.67 3.24 -20.97
C PRO A 263 -6.13 3.54 -21.38
N PRO A 264 -7.17 2.91 -20.79
CA PRO A 264 -8.54 3.21 -21.18
C PRO A 264 -8.97 4.63 -20.79
N THR A 265 -8.46 5.17 -19.67
CA THR A 265 -8.71 6.57 -19.28
C THR A 265 -8.12 7.53 -20.32
N THR A 266 -6.88 7.30 -20.74
CA THR A 266 -6.23 8.12 -21.78
C THR A 266 -7.01 8.09 -23.10
N GLN A 267 -7.54 6.91 -23.48
CA GLN A 267 -8.37 6.78 -24.67
C GLN A 267 -9.68 7.58 -24.56
N LEU A 268 -10.35 7.54 -23.42
CA LEU A 268 -11.55 8.34 -23.18
C LEU A 268 -11.23 9.85 -23.28
N LEU A 269 -10.20 10.31 -22.56
CA LEU A 269 -9.82 11.72 -22.54
C LEU A 269 -9.48 12.25 -23.95
N LYS A 270 -8.75 11.45 -24.74
CA LYS A 270 -8.46 11.79 -26.14
C LYS A 270 -9.72 11.88 -27.00
N ARG A 271 -10.71 10.99 -26.82
CA ARG A 271 -11.97 11.02 -27.58
C ARG A 271 -12.78 12.28 -27.29
N VAL A 272 -12.76 12.76 -26.04
CA VAL A 272 -13.49 13.97 -25.65
C VAL A 272 -12.71 15.26 -25.93
N GLY A 273 -11.54 15.17 -26.56
CA GLY A 273 -10.72 16.33 -26.91
C GLY A 273 -9.82 16.83 -25.78
N LEU A 274 -9.74 16.13 -24.64
CA LEU A 274 -8.78 16.42 -23.57
C LEU A 274 -7.43 15.77 -23.92
N ASN A 275 -6.63 16.50 -24.70
CA ASN A 275 -5.29 16.09 -25.07
C ASN A 275 -4.31 16.37 -23.93
N LEU A 276 -4.03 15.34 -23.13
CA LEU A 276 -3.03 15.43 -22.08
C LEU A 276 -1.62 15.34 -22.65
N SER A 277 -0.80 16.32 -22.29
CA SER A 277 0.65 16.27 -22.52
C SER A 277 1.29 15.42 -21.41
N HIS A 278 2.20 14.53 -21.79
CA HIS A 278 2.99 13.71 -20.87
C HIS A 278 2.18 12.78 -19.94
N TYR A 279 0.97 12.38 -20.37
CA TYR A 279 0.19 11.32 -19.74
C TYR A 279 0.07 10.12 -20.68
N SER A 280 1.08 9.25 -20.68
CA SER A 280 1.06 8.03 -21.48
C SER A 280 1.70 6.85 -20.73
N VAL A 281 1.59 5.65 -21.33
CA VAL A 281 2.22 4.44 -20.78
C VAL A 281 3.75 4.57 -20.81
N GLU A 282 4.28 5.31 -21.79
CA GLU A 282 5.72 5.49 -22.05
C GLU A 282 6.34 6.62 -21.23
N ALA A 283 5.56 7.67 -20.94
CA ALA A 283 5.98 8.81 -20.15
C ALA A 283 4.85 9.19 -19.18
N LEU A 284 4.96 8.68 -17.95
CA LEU A 284 4.05 9.04 -16.87
C LEU A 284 4.58 10.28 -16.16
N ASP A 285 4.01 11.44 -16.47
CA ASP A 285 4.10 12.61 -15.60
C ASP A 285 2.97 12.56 -14.57
N TYR A 286 3.30 12.85 -13.32
CA TYR A 286 2.31 12.93 -12.26
C TYR A 286 1.50 14.23 -12.32
N HIS A 287 1.92 15.22 -13.10
CA HIS A 287 1.23 16.51 -13.29
C HIS A 287 1.04 16.82 -14.78
N PRO A 288 0.22 16.04 -15.51
CA PRO A 288 0.02 16.27 -16.93
C PRO A 288 -0.73 17.58 -17.17
N SER A 289 -0.34 18.30 -18.23
CA SER A 289 -1.02 19.54 -18.63
C SER A 289 -2.06 19.31 -19.72
N VAL A 290 -3.11 20.12 -19.65
CA VAL A 290 -4.21 20.20 -20.62
C VAL A 290 -4.43 21.66 -21.02
N ASP A 291 -5.01 21.88 -22.19
CA ASP A 291 -5.41 23.20 -22.72
C ASP A 291 -6.69 23.73 -22.04
N LEU A 292 -6.71 23.69 -20.70
CA LEU A 292 -7.74 24.25 -19.84
C LEU A 292 -7.05 24.95 -18.66
N ASP A 293 -7.03 26.28 -18.70
CA ASP A 293 -6.32 27.10 -17.71
C ASP A 293 -6.86 26.90 -16.29
N TRP A 294 -8.14 26.56 -16.15
CA TRP A 294 -8.83 26.34 -14.88
C TRP A 294 -8.74 24.91 -14.33
N LEU A 295 -8.17 23.96 -15.09
CA LEU A 295 -8.08 22.54 -14.69
C LEU A 295 -6.66 22.15 -14.27
N ASP A 296 -6.52 21.71 -13.02
CA ASP A 296 -5.32 21.04 -12.48
C ASP A 296 -5.52 19.53 -12.54
N ILE A 297 -4.51 18.80 -13.01
CA ILE A 297 -4.57 17.35 -13.16
C ILE A 297 -3.39 16.72 -12.44
N LYS A 298 -3.69 15.70 -11.63
CA LYS A 298 -2.67 14.93 -10.92
C LYS A 298 -2.92 13.44 -11.10
N VAL A 299 -1.87 12.68 -11.36
CA VAL A 299 -1.96 11.22 -11.43
C VAL A 299 -1.67 10.63 -10.05
N ILE A 300 -2.61 9.86 -9.51
CA ILE A 300 -2.44 9.16 -8.24
C ILE A 300 -3.00 7.74 -8.33
N ARG A 301 -2.76 6.93 -7.30
CA ARG A 301 -3.27 5.57 -7.25
C ARG A 301 -4.78 5.53 -7.05
N PRO A 302 -5.52 4.68 -7.80
CA PRO A 302 -6.97 4.55 -7.67
C PRO A 302 -7.46 4.33 -6.23
N GLN A 303 -6.69 3.57 -5.43
CA GLN A 303 -6.98 3.25 -4.03
C GLN A 303 -7.04 4.49 -3.14
N ASP A 304 -6.23 5.51 -3.43
CA ASP A 304 -6.12 6.71 -2.62
C ASP A 304 -7.23 7.72 -2.95
N MET A 305 -7.77 7.68 -4.18
CA MET A 305 -8.66 8.72 -4.73
C MET A 305 -9.94 8.99 -3.93
N PRO A 306 -10.73 8.00 -3.48
CA PRO A 306 -11.97 8.27 -2.76
C PRO A 306 -11.73 9.10 -1.48
N LEU A 307 -10.65 8.79 -0.76
CA LEU A 307 -10.27 9.51 0.45
C LEU A 307 -9.78 10.93 0.12
N GLN A 308 -8.99 11.10 -0.94
CA GLN A 308 -8.48 12.41 -1.34
C GLN A 308 -9.61 13.34 -1.82
N VAL A 309 -10.58 12.82 -2.57
CA VAL A 309 -11.77 13.57 -2.98
C VAL A 309 -12.65 13.89 -1.76
N ALA A 310 -12.86 12.92 -0.86
CA ALA A 310 -13.64 13.15 0.36
C ALA A 310 -13.05 14.25 1.26
N ASN A 311 -11.72 14.36 1.31
CA ASN A 311 -11.02 15.39 2.08
C ASN A 311 -10.94 16.75 1.39
N GLY A 312 -11.46 16.88 0.16
CA GLY A 312 -11.40 18.11 -0.62
C GLY A 312 -10.01 18.44 -1.18
N ASN A 313 -9.09 17.46 -1.20
CA ASN A 313 -7.80 17.62 -1.87
C ASN A 313 -7.97 17.59 -3.39
N PHE A 314 -8.93 16.80 -3.90
CA PHE A 314 -9.39 16.87 -5.29
C PHE A 314 -10.89 17.12 -5.35
N ASP A 315 -11.33 17.80 -6.41
CA ASP A 315 -12.75 18.00 -6.69
C ASP A 315 -13.36 16.78 -7.37
N LEU A 316 -12.60 16.18 -8.28
CA LEU A 316 -12.99 15.07 -9.14
C LEU A 316 -11.89 14.01 -9.18
N ALA A 317 -12.27 12.75 -9.41
CA ALA A 317 -11.31 11.69 -9.72
C ALA A 317 -11.91 10.61 -10.63
N ILE A 318 -11.08 9.98 -11.45
CA ILE A 318 -11.45 8.75 -12.19
C ILE A 318 -10.86 7.55 -11.46
N THR A 319 -11.70 6.73 -10.83
CA THR A 319 -11.30 5.53 -10.07
C THR A 319 -12.21 4.34 -10.38
N GLY A 320 -11.98 3.18 -9.76
CA GLY A 320 -12.90 2.05 -9.80
C GLY A 320 -14.07 2.19 -8.81
N ARG A 321 -15.27 1.79 -9.23
CA ARG A 321 -16.47 1.76 -8.35
C ARG A 321 -16.26 0.87 -7.12
N ASP A 322 -15.42 -0.15 -7.21
CA ASP A 322 -14.96 -0.99 -6.10
C ASP A 322 -14.22 -0.19 -5.03
N TRP A 323 -13.31 0.71 -5.41
CA TRP A 323 -12.61 1.58 -4.45
C TRP A 323 -13.55 2.62 -3.82
N LEU A 324 -14.47 3.18 -4.61
CA LEU A 324 -15.53 4.03 -4.07
C LEU A 324 -16.39 3.27 -3.05
N LEU A 325 -16.80 2.04 -3.38
CA LEU A 325 -17.64 1.21 -2.54
C LEU A 325 -16.96 0.86 -1.21
N ASP A 326 -15.69 0.45 -1.27
CA ASP A 326 -14.91 0.14 -0.06
C ASP A 326 -14.78 1.38 0.85
N HIS A 327 -14.56 2.57 0.27
CA HIS A 327 -14.51 3.82 1.02
C HIS A 327 -15.85 4.17 1.69
N VAL A 328 -16.97 4.09 0.97
CA VAL A 328 -18.28 4.47 1.54
C VAL A 328 -18.80 3.46 2.57
N TYR A 329 -18.39 2.20 2.50
CA TYR A 329 -18.68 1.22 3.56
C TYR A 329 -17.96 1.57 4.86
N ARG A 330 -16.75 2.11 4.79
CA ARG A 330 -16.05 2.65 5.96
C ARG A 330 -16.61 3.98 6.43
N PHE A 331 -17.00 4.84 5.50
CA PHE A 331 -17.45 6.21 5.76
C PHE A 331 -18.81 6.48 5.06
N PRO A 332 -19.94 5.98 5.61
CA PRO A 332 -21.25 6.14 4.97
C PRO A 332 -21.69 7.60 4.76
N SER A 333 -21.19 8.50 5.60
CA SER A 333 -21.46 9.94 5.51
C SER A 333 -20.42 10.72 4.67
N SER A 334 -19.53 10.02 3.96
CA SER A 334 -18.52 10.66 3.11
C SER A 334 -19.16 11.61 2.09
N PRO A 335 -18.55 12.78 1.82
CA PRO A 335 -19.04 13.70 0.80
C PRO A 335 -18.72 13.25 -0.63
N VAL A 336 -17.96 12.16 -0.83
CA VAL A 336 -17.67 11.62 -2.16
C VAL A 336 -18.90 10.94 -2.76
N VAL A 337 -19.18 11.20 -4.04
CA VAL A 337 -20.28 10.59 -4.81
C VAL A 337 -19.81 10.13 -6.17
N GLU A 338 -20.48 9.10 -6.70
CA GLU A 338 -20.37 8.76 -8.12
C GLU A 338 -21.14 9.77 -8.96
N LEU A 339 -20.51 10.26 -10.03
CA LEU A 339 -21.07 11.23 -10.96
C LEU A 339 -21.40 10.61 -12.32
N LEU A 340 -20.54 9.70 -12.78
CA LEU A 340 -20.67 9.06 -14.08
C LEU A 340 -20.01 7.69 -14.08
N ASP A 341 -20.73 6.67 -14.54
CA ASP A 341 -20.14 5.38 -14.92
C ASP A 341 -19.45 5.52 -16.27
N LEU A 342 -18.16 5.22 -16.35
CA LEU A 342 -17.38 5.32 -17.59
C LEU A 342 -17.39 4.01 -18.40
N GLY A 343 -17.97 2.93 -17.87
CA GLY A 343 -18.24 1.69 -18.60
C GLY A 343 -17.02 0.84 -19.00
N PHE A 344 -15.79 1.31 -18.77
CA PHE A 344 -14.55 0.55 -19.00
C PHE A 344 -13.96 0.01 -17.69
N GLY A 345 -12.87 -0.76 -17.78
CA GLY A 345 -12.19 -1.28 -16.60
C GLY A 345 -13.00 -2.32 -15.81
N LYS A 346 -13.87 -3.07 -16.51
CA LYS A 346 -14.79 -4.04 -15.90
C LYS A 346 -14.04 -5.10 -15.10
N VAL A 347 -14.36 -5.21 -13.82
CA VAL A 347 -13.89 -6.25 -12.91
C VAL A 347 -15.05 -6.74 -12.03
N LYS A 348 -14.88 -7.91 -11.41
CA LYS A 348 -15.76 -8.44 -10.37
C LYS A 348 -14.97 -8.55 -9.08
N VAL A 349 -15.50 -8.05 -7.97
CA VAL A 349 -14.98 -8.37 -6.64
C VAL A 349 -15.59 -9.70 -6.23
N VAL A 350 -14.77 -10.71 -5.98
CA VAL A 350 -15.22 -12.09 -5.79
C VAL A 350 -14.68 -12.68 -4.50
N ALA A 351 -15.45 -13.59 -3.90
CA ALA A 351 -14.97 -14.46 -2.85
C ALA A 351 -14.42 -15.74 -3.49
N ALA A 352 -13.17 -16.06 -3.21
CA ALA A 352 -12.50 -17.25 -3.70
C ALA A 352 -11.88 -18.05 -2.54
N THR A 353 -11.83 -19.37 -2.70
CA THR A 353 -11.17 -20.27 -1.76
C THR A 353 -10.30 -21.30 -2.50
N SER A 354 -9.49 -22.08 -1.77
CA SER A 354 -8.73 -23.18 -2.36
C SER A 354 -9.65 -24.22 -2.98
N GLN A 355 -9.28 -24.76 -4.15
CA GLN A 355 -9.99 -25.87 -4.79
C GLN A 355 -10.15 -27.09 -3.86
N GLU A 356 -9.20 -27.27 -2.93
CA GLU A 356 -9.20 -28.35 -1.94
C GLU A 356 -10.21 -28.15 -0.80
N MET A 357 -10.68 -26.93 -0.57
CA MET A 357 -11.69 -26.65 0.45
C MET A 357 -13.04 -27.21 -0.03
N PRO A 358 -13.74 -28.05 0.75
CA PRO A 358 -14.97 -28.71 0.31
C PRO A 358 -16.20 -27.78 0.42
N VAL A 359 -16.12 -26.62 -0.21
CA VAL A 359 -17.18 -25.61 -0.26
C VAL A 359 -17.32 -25.06 -1.68
N SER A 360 -18.52 -24.64 -2.04
CA SER A 360 -18.84 -23.97 -3.31
C SER A 360 -19.61 -22.67 -3.10
N THR A 361 -20.11 -22.41 -1.89
CA THR A 361 -20.82 -21.17 -1.52
C THR A 361 -20.38 -20.66 -0.15
N ILE A 362 -20.72 -19.41 0.15
CA ILE A 362 -20.43 -18.80 1.46
C ILE A 362 -21.26 -19.42 2.59
N GLU A 363 -22.46 -19.93 2.30
CA GLU A 363 -23.29 -20.67 3.26
C GLU A 363 -22.60 -21.96 3.69
N GLU A 364 -21.91 -22.65 2.79
CA GLU A 364 -21.14 -23.84 3.13
C GLU A 364 -19.92 -23.49 4.00
N VAL A 365 -19.25 -22.35 3.75
CA VAL A 365 -18.20 -21.82 4.64
C VAL A 365 -18.75 -21.56 6.04
N LYS A 366 -19.92 -20.92 6.14
CA LYS A 366 -20.62 -20.69 7.41
C LYS A 366 -20.95 -21.98 8.14
N GLN A 367 -21.39 -23.02 7.42
CA GLN A 367 -21.63 -24.33 8.01
C GLN A 367 -20.35 -24.98 8.56
N LEU A 368 -19.19 -24.77 7.92
CA LEU A 368 -17.91 -25.26 8.46
C LEU A 368 -17.57 -24.60 9.81
N LEU A 369 -17.84 -23.30 9.96
CA LEU A 369 -17.68 -22.59 11.25
C LEU A 369 -18.65 -23.15 12.31
N GLN A 370 -19.92 -23.27 11.98
CA GLN A 370 -20.96 -23.76 12.91
C GLN A 370 -20.71 -25.20 13.38
N LYS A 371 -20.17 -26.06 12.49
CA LYS A 371 -19.79 -27.44 12.82
C LYS A 371 -18.44 -27.54 13.54
N GLY A 372 -17.78 -26.42 13.82
CA GLY A 372 -16.46 -26.38 14.47
C GLY A 372 -15.32 -26.92 13.61
N LYS A 373 -15.53 -27.11 12.29
CA LYS A 373 -14.48 -27.52 11.35
C LYS A 373 -13.52 -26.37 11.03
N LEU A 374 -13.98 -25.13 11.20
CA LEU A 374 -13.17 -23.92 11.26
C LEU A 374 -13.45 -23.23 12.58
N SER A 375 -12.41 -22.88 13.34
CA SER A 375 -12.58 -22.13 14.59
C SER A 375 -12.80 -20.64 14.35
N THR A 376 -12.19 -20.09 13.29
CA THR A 376 -12.32 -18.69 12.87
C THR A 376 -11.96 -18.63 11.39
N LEU A 377 -12.76 -17.94 10.59
CA LEU A 377 -12.48 -17.74 9.17
C LEU A 377 -11.42 -16.64 8.99
N ARG A 378 -10.31 -16.95 8.33
CA ARG A 378 -9.28 -15.97 7.99
C ARG A 378 -9.52 -15.49 6.56
N VAL A 379 -9.73 -14.20 6.38
CA VAL A 379 -10.07 -13.61 5.08
C VAL A 379 -8.99 -12.63 4.67
N ALA A 380 -8.30 -12.90 3.57
CA ALA A 380 -7.32 -11.99 2.97
C ALA A 380 -8.01 -11.08 1.95
N SER A 381 -7.75 -9.77 1.99
CA SER A 381 -8.31 -8.83 1.02
C SER A 381 -7.60 -7.47 1.01
N GLU A 382 -7.55 -6.82 -0.16
CA GLU A 382 -7.27 -5.38 -0.27
C GLU A 382 -8.54 -4.54 0.03
N TYR A 383 -9.72 -5.13 -0.09
CA TYR A 383 -11.05 -4.53 0.11
C TYR A 383 -11.62 -4.88 1.49
N VAL A 384 -11.00 -4.36 2.54
CA VAL A 384 -11.34 -4.73 3.93
C VAL A 384 -12.78 -4.40 4.27
N ASN A 385 -13.32 -3.27 3.79
CA ASN A 385 -14.65 -2.82 4.17
C ASN A 385 -15.74 -3.54 3.36
N ILE A 386 -15.48 -3.83 2.08
CA ILE A 386 -16.32 -4.73 1.28
C ILE A 386 -16.36 -6.13 1.91
N SER A 387 -15.20 -6.64 2.33
CA SER A 387 -15.09 -7.95 2.98
C SER A 387 -15.88 -8.03 4.28
N ASP A 388 -15.71 -7.03 5.16
CA ASP A 388 -16.43 -6.93 6.44
C ASP A 388 -17.94 -6.93 6.23
N LYS A 389 -18.42 -6.05 5.33
CA LYS A 389 -19.84 -5.93 5.03
C LYS A 389 -20.42 -7.21 4.45
N TYR A 390 -19.74 -7.84 3.49
CA TYR A 390 -20.16 -9.11 2.90
C TYR A 390 -20.31 -10.21 3.95
N LEU A 391 -19.30 -10.40 4.80
CA LEU A 391 -19.35 -11.43 5.85
C LEU A 391 -20.46 -11.15 6.87
N CYS A 392 -20.67 -9.89 7.24
CA CYS A 392 -21.75 -9.47 8.12
C CYS A 392 -23.13 -9.73 7.51
N ASP A 393 -23.35 -9.35 6.25
CA ASP A 393 -24.64 -9.54 5.56
C ASP A 393 -24.99 -11.03 5.45
N HIS A 394 -23.99 -11.91 5.24
CA HIS A 394 -24.19 -13.37 5.22
C HIS A 394 -24.15 -14.03 6.61
N HIS A 395 -23.96 -13.24 7.67
CA HIS A 395 -23.86 -13.68 9.07
C HIS A 395 -22.79 -14.77 9.27
N VAL A 396 -21.63 -14.59 8.64
CA VAL A 396 -20.46 -15.44 8.79
C VAL A 396 -19.69 -14.96 10.01
N SER A 397 -19.54 -15.80 11.03
CA SER A 397 -18.81 -15.47 12.26
C SER A 397 -18.36 -16.74 12.99
N PRO A 398 -17.20 -16.73 13.69
CA PRO A 398 -16.24 -15.62 13.78
C PRO A 398 -15.28 -15.54 12.59
N TYR A 399 -14.80 -14.34 12.25
CA TYR A 399 -13.79 -14.13 11.21
C TYR A 399 -12.70 -13.12 11.61
N LYS A 400 -11.60 -13.13 10.87
CA LYS A 400 -10.50 -12.16 10.95
C LYS A 400 -10.15 -11.69 9.54
N LEU A 401 -10.16 -10.38 9.35
CA LEU A 401 -9.72 -9.75 8.11
C LEU A 401 -8.20 -9.52 8.16
N ILE A 402 -7.53 -9.91 7.09
CA ILE A 402 -6.10 -9.73 6.86
C ILE A 402 -5.98 -8.78 5.68
N LEU A 403 -5.64 -7.53 5.95
CA LEU A 403 -5.34 -6.56 4.90
C LEU A 403 -4.14 -7.08 4.11
N THR A 404 -4.33 -7.28 2.81
CA THR A 404 -3.24 -7.55 1.88
C THR A 404 -2.91 -6.28 1.14
N TRP A 405 -1.70 -6.26 0.60
CA TRP A 405 -1.32 -5.25 -0.36
C TRP A 405 -0.85 -6.01 -1.59
N GLY A 406 -1.76 -6.45 -2.44
CA GLY A 406 -1.50 -7.17 -3.68
C GLY A 406 -0.83 -8.53 -3.50
N THR A 407 -0.74 -9.29 -4.60
CA THR A 407 -0.26 -10.70 -4.54
C THR A 407 -1.10 -11.54 -3.55
N SER A 408 -2.40 -11.25 -3.49
CA SER A 408 -3.30 -11.77 -2.45
C SER A 408 -3.58 -13.27 -2.62
N GLU A 409 -3.47 -13.81 -3.84
CA GLU A 409 -3.67 -15.23 -4.15
C GLU A 409 -2.67 -16.12 -3.41
N ALA A 410 -1.51 -15.57 -3.04
CA ALA A 410 -0.49 -16.29 -2.31
C ALA A 410 -0.97 -16.73 -0.91
N PHE A 411 -1.96 -16.05 -0.31
CA PHE A 411 -2.43 -16.29 1.06
C PHE A 411 -3.14 -17.64 1.24
N LEU A 412 -3.77 -18.17 0.20
CA LEU A 412 -4.60 -19.36 0.34
C LEU A 412 -3.85 -20.63 -0.08
N PRO A 413 -4.04 -21.77 0.63
CA PRO A 413 -4.92 -21.97 1.79
C PRO A 413 -4.25 -21.76 3.18
N GLU A 414 -2.93 -21.61 3.25
CA GLU A 414 -2.22 -21.76 4.53
C GLU A 414 -2.34 -20.54 5.45
N ASP A 415 -2.44 -19.33 4.90
CA ASP A 415 -2.44 -18.08 5.67
C ASP A 415 -3.84 -17.42 5.74
N ALA A 416 -4.71 -17.75 4.79
CA ALA A 416 -6.13 -17.41 4.80
C ALA A 416 -6.96 -18.54 4.23
N ASP A 417 -8.24 -18.58 4.61
CA ASP A 417 -9.22 -19.58 4.19
C ASP A 417 -10.09 -19.05 3.03
N LEU A 418 -10.27 -17.72 2.98
CA LEU A 418 -11.01 -17.00 1.96
C LEU A 418 -10.19 -15.83 1.43
N LEU A 419 -10.25 -15.60 0.12
CA LEU A 419 -9.73 -14.43 -0.57
C LEU A 419 -10.90 -13.60 -1.06
N ILE A 420 -10.90 -12.30 -0.77
CA ILE A 420 -11.77 -11.34 -1.44
C ILE A 420 -10.88 -10.42 -2.26
N ASP A 421 -10.96 -10.54 -3.58
CA ASP A 421 -10.13 -9.77 -4.51
C ASP A 421 -10.89 -9.51 -5.81
N ASN A 422 -10.39 -8.59 -6.63
CA ASN A 422 -10.95 -8.34 -7.94
C ASN A 422 -10.46 -9.37 -8.97
N THR A 423 -11.26 -9.59 -10.01
CA THR A 423 -10.86 -10.38 -11.16
C THR A 423 -11.58 -9.92 -12.42
N GLN A 424 -10.88 -10.02 -13.57
CA GLN A 424 -11.49 -9.79 -14.89
C GLN A 424 -12.02 -11.10 -15.49
N THR A 425 -11.19 -12.14 -15.50
CA THR A 425 -11.48 -13.41 -16.19
C THR A 425 -11.44 -14.63 -15.27
N GLY A 426 -11.02 -14.48 -14.01
CA GLY A 426 -10.77 -15.59 -13.09
C GLY A 426 -9.50 -16.39 -13.36
N ARG A 427 -8.77 -16.13 -14.46
CA ARG A 427 -7.57 -16.91 -14.85
C ARG A 427 -6.49 -16.91 -13.77
N THR A 428 -6.17 -15.75 -13.20
CA THR A 428 -5.15 -15.65 -12.15
C THR A 428 -5.50 -16.49 -10.93
N MET A 429 -6.76 -16.50 -10.51
CA MET A 429 -7.22 -17.32 -9.39
C MET A 429 -7.12 -18.82 -9.71
N ALA A 430 -7.53 -19.22 -10.92
CA ALA A 430 -7.43 -20.61 -11.37
C ALA A 430 -5.96 -21.09 -11.47
N GLU A 431 -5.04 -20.25 -11.96
CA GLU A 431 -3.60 -20.53 -12.00
C GLU A 431 -3.00 -20.78 -10.60
N HIS A 432 -3.62 -20.21 -9.56
CA HIS A 432 -3.24 -20.40 -8.15
C HIS A 432 -4.08 -21.47 -7.44
N ASN A 433 -4.78 -22.34 -8.18
CA ASN A 433 -5.62 -23.41 -7.64
C ASN A 433 -6.75 -22.90 -6.71
N LEU A 434 -7.30 -21.73 -7.03
CA LEU A 434 -8.43 -21.13 -6.33
C LEU A 434 -9.70 -21.27 -7.16
N LYS A 435 -10.84 -21.41 -6.48
CA LYS A 435 -12.18 -21.38 -7.06
C LYS A 435 -12.97 -20.21 -6.49
N ILE A 436 -13.72 -19.55 -7.37
CA ILE A 436 -14.66 -18.50 -6.99
C ILE A 436 -15.93 -19.17 -6.45
N ILE A 437 -16.38 -18.74 -5.28
CA ILE A 437 -17.59 -19.25 -4.62
C ILE A 437 -18.71 -18.22 -4.58
N ASP A 438 -18.40 -16.93 -4.80
CA ASP A 438 -19.39 -15.86 -4.86
C ASP A 438 -18.87 -14.61 -5.58
N THR A 439 -19.76 -13.75 -6.06
CA THR A 439 -19.46 -12.42 -6.61
C THR A 439 -20.13 -11.35 -5.74
N LEU A 440 -19.32 -10.51 -5.10
CA LEU A 440 -19.78 -9.49 -4.16
C LEU A 440 -20.31 -8.26 -4.89
N CYS A 441 -19.61 -7.81 -5.93
CA CYS A 441 -20.06 -6.71 -6.78
C CYS A 441 -19.35 -6.72 -8.15
N GLU A 442 -19.97 -6.04 -9.11
CA GLU A 442 -19.34 -5.68 -10.38
C GLU A 442 -18.85 -4.23 -10.30
N SER A 443 -17.65 -3.96 -10.83
CA SER A 443 -17.04 -2.64 -10.83
C SER A 443 -16.61 -2.24 -12.24
N THR A 444 -16.79 -0.96 -12.53
CA THR A 444 -16.29 -0.24 -13.70
C THR A 444 -15.53 0.99 -13.22
N ALA A 445 -14.73 1.58 -14.10
CA ALA A 445 -14.23 2.91 -13.87
C ALA A 445 -15.40 3.91 -13.79
N CYS A 446 -15.35 4.82 -12.83
CA CYS A 446 -16.32 5.88 -12.64
C CYS A 446 -15.63 7.21 -12.35
N LEU A 447 -16.30 8.30 -12.75
CA LEU A 447 -15.99 9.64 -12.29
C LEU A 447 -16.65 9.84 -10.92
N ILE A 448 -15.86 10.17 -9.91
CA ILE A 448 -16.32 10.54 -8.59
C ILE A 448 -16.07 12.02 -8.33
N GLY A 449 -16.82 12.63 -7.41
CA GLY A 449 -16.61 14.01 -7.00
C GLY A 449 -17.03 14.32 -5.58
N ASN A 450 -16.56 15.44 -5.05
CA ASN A 450 -16.92 15.93 -3.72
C ASN A 450 -18.23 16.74 -3.77
N LYS A 451 -19.25 16.35 -2.97
CA LYS A 451 -20.55 17.02 -2.89
C LYS A 451 -20.45 18.54 -2.73
N GLU A 452 -19.53 19.02 -1.91
CA GLU A 452 -19.34 20.45 -1.63
C GLU A 452 -18.74 21.16 -2.85
N SER A 453 -17.77 20.54 -3.53
CA SER A 453 -17.19 21.07 -4.77
C SER A 453 -18.21 21.15 -5.90
N ILE A 454 -19.05 20.11 -6.05
CA ILE A 454 -20.04 20.02 -7.13
C ILE A 454 -21.11 21.12 -7.02
N VAL A 455 -21.50 21.49 -5.81
CA VAL A 455 -22.51 22.55 -5.58
C VAL A 455 -21.91 23.94 -5.43
N SER A 456 -20.57 24.05 -5.38
CA SER A 456 -19.88 25.32 -5.24
C SER A 456 -20.12 26.19 -6.48
N PRO A 457 -20.71 27.40 -6.33
CA PRO A 457 -20.90 28.32 -7.44
C PRO A 457 -19.61 28.63 -8.21
N ASP A 458 -18.47 28.58 -7.51
CA ASP A 458 -17.17 28.85 -8.09
C ASP A 458 -16.64 27.71 -8.96
N ARG A 459 -17.17 26.48 -8.89
CA ARG A 459 -16.62 25.31 -9.61
C ARG A 459 -17.66 24.57 -10.44
N LYS A 460 -18.94 24.82 -10.19
CA LYS A 460 -20.04 24.05 -10.75
C LYS A 460 -20.03 24.03 -12.28
N GLU A 461 -19.86 25.18 -12.93
CA GLU A 461 -19.88 25.29 -14.39
C GLU A 461 -18.77 24.44 -15.04
N GLU A 462 -17.55 24.51 -14.49
CA GLU A 462 -16.41 23.73 -14.96
C GLU A 462 -16.56 22.23 -14.68
N ILE A 463 -17.11 21.86 -13.52
CA ILE A 463 -17.39 20.46 -13.18
C ILE A 463 -18.48 19.89 -14.12
N ASP A 464 -19.57 20.63 -14.32
CA ASP A 464 -20.66 20.23 -15.23
C ASP A 464 -20.14 20.09 -16.68
N PHE A 465 -19.25 20.98 -17.12
CA PHE A 465 -18.58 20.88 -18.40
C PHE A 465 -17.78 19.58 -18.54
N LEU A 466 -16.95 19.21 -17.54
CA LEU A 466 -16.20 17.95 -17.57
C LEU A 466 -17.11 16.73 -17.59
N ILE A 467 -18.19 16.73 -16.79
CA ILE A 467 -19.15 15.62 -16.75
C ILE A 467 -19.79 15.43 -18.13
N GLN A 468 -20.21 16.52 -18.79
CA GLN A 468 -20.83 16.43 -20.12
C GLN A 468 -19.84 16.03 -21.20
N MET A 469 -18.60 16.53 -21.16
CA MET A 469 -17.53 16.07 -22.05
C MET A 469 -17.32 14.56 -21.93
N MET A 470 -17.09 14.07 -20.70
CA MET A 470 -16.86 12.65 -20.45
C MET A 470 -18.06 11.81 -20.89
N ARG A 471 -19.28 12.24 -20.59
CA ARG A 471 -20.52 11.57 -21.04
C ARG A 471 -20.60 11.50 -22.57
N GLY A 472 -20.22 12.56 -23.28
CA GLY A 472 -20.18 12.58 -24.75
C GLY A 472 -19.17 11.58 -25.34
N GLY A 473 -18.08 11.28 -24.62
CA GLY A 473 -17.07 10.30 -25.04
C GLY A 473 -17.45 8.83 -24.83
N LEU A 474 -18.56 8.57 -24.14
CA LEU A 474 -19.11 7.23 -23.91
C LEU A 474 -20.12 6.81 -24.99
N ALA A 475 -20.60 7.76 -25.79
CA ALA A 475 -21.63 7.57 -26.81
C ALA A 475 -21.11 6.93 -28.10
#